data_AF-A0A950X363-F1
#
_entry.id   AF-A0A950X363-F1
#
_cell.length_a   1.000
_cell.length_b   1.000
_cell.length_c   1.000
_cell.angle_alpha   90.00
_cell.angle_beta   90.00
_cell.angle_gamma   90.00
#
_symmetry.space_group_name_H-M   'P 1'
#
loop_
_entity.id
_entity.type
_entity.pdbx_description
1 polymer ?
#
loop_
_entity_poly.entity_id
_entity_poly.type
_entity_poly.pdbx_seq_one_letter_code
_entity_poly.pdbx_strand_id
1 'polypeptide(L)'
;MSKTVCIIGAFDTKGEDHAFLREEVIKHGHQVLTINIGVLGSTTLFPVDFESEEVVEPSGLDLAGIRARGNKGEAMKAFDQAAPKLVRDLYEQGKFDGIVGMGGSGGSAIIASAMRSLPIGVPKVLVSTV
;
A
#
# COMPACT_ATOMS: atom_id res chain seq x y z
N MET A 1 2.44 -18.25 16.82
CA MET A 1 2.74 -16.82 17.09
C MET A 1 1.97 -15.98 16.09
N SER A 2 1.41 -14.85 16.50
CA SER A 2 0.77 -13.93 15.55
C SER A 2 1.82 -13.31 14.63
N LYS A 3 1.49 -13.19 13.35
CA LYS A 3 2.32 -12.60 12.29
C LYS A 3 1.65 -11.32 11.81
N THR A 4 2.43 -10.35 11.36
CA THR A 4 1.89 -9.09 10.84
C THR A 4 1.88 -9.11 9.32
N VAL A 5 0.73 -8.86 8.72
CA VAL A 5 0.55 -8.78 7.27
C VAL A 5 0.42 -7.31 6.86
N CYS A 6 1.28 -6.86 5.96
CA CYS A 6 1.16 -5.56 5.33
C CYS A 6 0.07 -5.62 4.24
N ILE A 7 -0.95 -4.78 4.34
CA ILE A 7 -1.96 -4.55 3.31
C ILE A 7 -1.64 -3.23 2.61
N ILE A 8 -1.34 -3.27 1.32
CA ILE A 8 -1.05 -2.09 0.50
C ILE A 8 -2.08 -1.94 -0.63
N GLY A 9 -2.63 -0.74 -0.80
CA GLY A 9 -3.62 -0.50 -1.84
C GLY A 9 -4.17 0.92 -1.90
N ALA A 10 -4.97 1.19 -2.92
CA ALA A 10 -5.65 2.47 -3.10
C ALA A 10 -6.97 2.47 -2.30
N PHE A 11 -6.93 2.93 -1.05
CA PHE A 11 -8.07 2.81 -0.13
C PHE A 11 -9.20 3.81 -0.44
N ASP A 12 -8.91 4.86 -1.19
CA ASP A 12 -9.88 5.86 -1.68
C ASP A 12 -10.96 5.28 -2.60
N THR A 13 -10.62 4.23 -3.36
CA THR A 13 -11.49 3.64 -4.38
C THR A 13 -11.82 2.17 -4.11
N LYS A 14 -11.04 1.51 -3.24
CA LYS A 14 -11.16 0.10 -2.89
C LYS A 14 -11.16 -0.14 -1.38
N GLY A 15 -11.67 0.83 -0.62
CA GLY A 15 -11.74 0.76 0.84
C GLY A 15 -12.49 -0.48 1.33
N GLU A 16 -13.67 -0.78 0.78
CA GLU A 16 -14.46 -1.95 1.18
C GLU A 16 -13.75 -3.28 0.88
N ASP A 17 -13.15 -3.41 -0.30
CA ASP A 17 -12.37 -4.60 -0.67
C ASP A 17 -11.21 -4.83 0.33
N HIS A 18 -10.47 -3.77 0.67
CA HIS A 18 -9.35 -3.87 1.62
C HIS A 18 -9.81 -4.03 3.07
N ALA A 19 -10.98 -3.52 3.44
CA ALA A 19 -11.58 -3.75 4.75
C ALA A 19 -11.91 -5.25 4.93
N PHE A 20 -12.53 -5.86 3.91
CA PHE A 20 -12.77 -7.31 3.90
C PHE A 20 -11.48 -8.11 4.03
N LEU A 21 -10.45 -7.77 3.25
CA LEU A 21 -9.15 -8.44 3.34
C LEU A 21 -8.52 -8.31 4.73
N ARG A 22 -8.59 -7.11 5.32
CA ARG A 22 -8.11 -6.83 6.68
C ARG A 22 -8.84 -7.68 7.72
N GLU A 23 -10.16 -7.77 7.63
CA GLU A 23 -10.98 -8.60 8.53
C GLU A 23 -10.61 -10.08 8.42
N GLU A 24 -10.40 -10.60 7.21
CA GLU A 24 -10.00 -12.00 7.02
C GLU A 24 -8.60 -12.26 7.60
N VAL A 25 -7.63 -11.35 7.46
CA VAL A 25 -6.32 -11.49 8.12
C VAL A 25 -6.48 -11.57 9.65
N ILE A 26 -7.26 -10.67 10.23
CA ILE A 26 -7.50 -10.61 11.69
C ILE A 26 -8.20 -11.87 12.18
N LYS A 27 -9.22 -12.34 11.46
CA LYS A 27 -9.98 -13.56 11.77
C LYS A 27 -9.10 -14.81 11.81
N HIS A 28 -8.00 -14.84 11.06
CA HIS A 28 -7.00 -15.91 11.10
C HIS A 28 -5.92 -15.72 12.19
N GLY A 29 -6.09 -14.75 13.10
CA GLY A 29 -5.21 -14.54 14.26
C GLY A 29 -3.93 -13.75 13.95
N HIS A 30 -3.92 -12.99 12.86
CA HIS A 30 -2.79 -12.16 12.44
C HIS A 30 -3.05 -10.67 12.68
N GLN A 31 -1.97 -9.90 12.74
CA GLN A 31 -2.00 -8.44 12.83
C GLN A 31 -1.92 -7.85 11.42
N VAL A 32 -2.33 -6.59 11.30
CA VAL A 32 -2.32 -5.87 10.02
C VAL A 32 -1.56 -4.56 10.18
N LEU A 33 -0.72 -4.28 9.19
CA LEU A 33 -0.15 -2.97 8.92
C LEU A 33 -0.72 -2.50 7.57
N THR A 34 -1.11 -1.24 7.45
CA THR A 34 -1.81 -0.72 6.27
C THR A 34 -1.04 0.43 5.63
N ILE A 35 -0.91 0.40 4.30
CA ILE A 35 -0.23 1.43 3.51
C ILE A 35 -1.18 1.90 2.40
N ASN A 36 -1.59 3.16 2.47
CA ASN A 36 -2.44 3.78 1.46
C ASN A 36 -1.61 4.31 0.29
N ILE A 37 -1.99 3.94 -0.93
CA ILE A 37 -1.46 4.48 -2.19
C ILE A 37 -2.57 5.14 -3.03
N GLY A 38 -3.66 5.55 -2.38
CA GLY A 38 -4.80 6.24 -2.97
C GLY A 38 -4.44 7.67 -3.38
N VAL A 39 -4.78 8.04 -4.60
CA VAL A 39 -4.46 9.38 -5.12
C VAL A 39 -5.48 10.40 -4.65
N LEU A 40 -6.73 10.03 -4.41
CA LEU A 40 -7.82 10.97 -4.14
C LEU A 40 -8.05 11.19 -2.63
N GLY A 41 -7.61 10.27 -1.79
CA GLY A 41 -7.79 10.34 -0.35
C GLY A 41 -7.53 9.00 0.33
N SER A 42 -8.33 8.72 1.35
CA SER A 42 -8.22 7.53 2.20
C SER A 42 -9.59 6.91 2.46
N THR A 43 -9.64 5.96 3.39
CA THR A 43 -10.86 5.31 3.88
C THR A 43 -11.07 5.63 5.36
N THR A 44 -12.31 5.56 5.81
CA THR A 44 -12.69 5.64 7.24
C THR A 44 -13.08 4.28 7.82
N LEU A 45 -13.03 3.22 7.02
CA LEU A 45 -13.49 1.87 7.39
C LEU A 45 -12.52 1.15 8.33
N PHE A 46 -11.24 1.52 8.33
CA PHE A 46 -10.22 0.96 9.18
C PHE A 46 -9.08 1.96 9.43
N PRO A 47 -8.27 1.77 10.50
CA PRO A 47 -7.08 2.59 10.72
C PRO A 47 -6.06 2.41 9.61
N VAL A 48 -5.54 3.52 9.08
CA VAL A 48 -4.47 3.56 8.10
C VAL A 48 -3.17 3.93 8.81
N ASP A 49 -2.16 3.06 8.77
CA ASP A 49 -0.89 3.24 9.48
C ASP A 49 0.07 4.16 8.74
N PHE A 50 0.03 4.15 7.41
CA PHE A 50 0.79 5.05 6.54
C PHE A 50 -0.15 5.63 5.48
N GLU A 51 -0.47 6.91 5.63
CA GLU A 51 -1.32 7.62 4.68
C GLU A 51 -0.55 8.00 3.40
N SER A 52 -1.31 8.22 2.33
CA SER A 52 -0.76 8.50 0.99
C SER A 52 0.29 9.62 0.96
N GLU A 53 0.09 10.66 1.77
CA GLU A 53 0.99 11.78 1.95
C GLU A 53 2.32 11.35 2.56
N GLU A 54 2.29 10.53 3.62
CA GLU A 54 3.48 9.99 4.29
C GLU A 54 4.25 9.05 3.37
N VAL A 55 3.55 8.29 2.53
CA VAL A 55 4.19 7.40 1.54
C VAL A 55 5.03 8.19 0.54
N VAL A 56 4.55 9.34 0.07
CA VAL A 56 5.25 10.13 -0.96
C VAL A 56 6.14 11.24 -0.39
N GLU A 57 6.05 11.57 0.89
CA GLU A 57 6.90 12.59 1.53
C GLU A 57 8.40 12.41 1.21
N PRO A 58 8.99 11.20 1.26
CA PRO A 58 10.42 11.01 0.95
C PRO A 58 10.80 11.31 -0.51
N SER A 59 9.82 11.41 -1.42
CA SER A 59 10.06 11.79 -2.83
C SER A 59 10.16 13.31 -3.02
N GLY A 60 9.82 14.11 -2.00
CA GLY A 60 9.76 15.57 -2.09
C GLY A 60 8.63 16.10 -2.97
N LEU A 61 7.68 15.24 -3.36
CA LEU A 61 6.57 15.59 -4.22
C LEU A 61 5.36 16.07 -3.41
N ASP A 62 4.77 17.18 -3.86
CA ASP A 62 3.55 17.73 -3.30
C ASP A 62 2.32 16.99 -3.85
N LEU A 63 1.83 16.00 -3.09
CA LEU A 63 0.65 15.22 -3.47
C LEU A 63 -0.60 16.09 -3.58
N ALA A 64 -0.75 17.11 -2.73
CA ALA A 64 -1.90 18.01 -2.76
C ALA A 64 -1.90 18.85 -4.04
N GLY A 65 -0.74 19.37 -4.43
CA GLY A 65 -0.57 20.07 -5.71
C GLY A 65 -0.80 19.17 -6.92
N ILE A 66 -0.35 17.91 -6.87
CA ILE A 66 -0.60 16.93 -7.95
C ILE A 66 -2.10 16.64 -8.09
N ARG A 67 -2.81 16.45 -6.97
CA ARG A 67 -4.27 16.27 -6.92
C ARG A 67 -4.99 17.47 -7.52
N ALA A 68 -4.61 18.69 -7.13
CA ALA A 68 -5.23 19.92 -7.62
C ALA A 68 -5.10 20.09 -9.14
N ARG A 69 -4.00 19.61 -9.74
CA ARG A 69 -3.78 19.62 -11.19
C ARG A 69 -4.47 18.45 -11.93
N GLY A 70 -5.06 17.50 -11.22
CA GLY A 70 -5.67 16.29 -11.81
C GLY A 70 -4.67 15.36 -12.49
N ASN A 71 -3.37 15.48 -12.20
CA ASN A 71 -2.32 14.75 -12.90
C ASN A 71 -2.05 13.37 -12.24
N LYS A 72 -2.98 12.43 -12.45
CA LYS A 72 -2.88 11.08 -11.88
C LYS A 72 -1.59 10.34 -12.28
N GLY A 73 -1.07 10.60 -13.48
CA GLY A 73 0.18 9.98 -13.94
C GLY A 73 1.41 10.41 -13.14
N GLU A 74 1.45 11.67 -12.69
CA GLU A 74 2.50 12.19 -11.80
C GLU A 74 2.39 11.57 -10.40
N ALA A 75 1.18 11.44 -9.86
CA ALA A 75 0.96 10.74 -8.59
C ALA A 75 1.40 9.28 -8.67
N MET A 76 1.08 8.57 -9.75
CA MET A 76 1.49 7.18 -9.95
C MET A 76 3.02 7.04 -9.96
N LYS A 77 3.74 7.96 -10.62
CA LYS A 77 5.22 7.97 -10.59
C LYS A 77 5.77 8.24 -9.20
N ALA A 78 5.13 9.13 -8.42
CA ALA A 78 5.51 9.41 -7.05
C ALA A 78 5.45 8.13 -6.20
N PHE A 79 4.30 7.44 -6.23
CA PHE A 79 4.11 6.19 -5.50
C PHE A 79 5.05 5.08 -5.97
N ASP A 80 5.26 4.92 -7.29
CA ASP A 80 6.16 3.91 -7.82
C ASP A 80 7.61 4.08 -7.34
N GLN A 81 8.05 5.32 -7.06
CA GLN A 81 9.37 5.60 -6.52
C GLN A 81 9.44 5.51 -5.00
N ALA A 82 8.36 5.86 -4.30
CA ALA A 82 8.37 6.02 -2.86
C ALA A 82 7.90 4.77 -2.10
N ALA A 83 6.84 4.10 -2.57
CA ALA A 83 6.29 2.91 -1.93
C ALA A 83 7.32 1.76 -1.78
N PRO A 84 8.20 1.46 -2.76
CA PRO A 84 9.20 0.41 -2.59
C PRO A 84 10.20 0.68 -1.45
N LYS A 85 10.56 1.95 -1.22
CA LYS A 85 11.48 2.35 -0.16
C LYS A 85 10.81 2.17 1.21
N LEU A 86 9.62 2.72 1.39
CA LEU A 86 8.85 2.57 2.63
C LEU A 86 8.61 1.09 2.97
N VAL A 87 8.14 0.30 2.01
CA VAL A 87 7.90 -1.15 2.21
C VAL A 87 9.19 -1.88 2.59
N ARG A 88 10.33 -1.53 1.98
CA ARG A 88 11.61 -2.11 2.32
C ARG A 88 12.04 -1.75 3.74
N ASP A 89 11.98 -0.47 4.09
CA ASP A 89 12.41 0.05 5.39
C ASP A 89 11.57 -0.56 6.53
N LEU A 90 10.25 -0.65 6.35
CA LEU A 90 9.36 -1.26 7.32
C LEU A 90 9.64 -2.76 7.49
N TYR A 91 9.98 -3.46 6.41
CA TYR A 91 10.38 -4.87 6.49
C TYR A 91 11.69 -5.05 7.24
N GLU A 92 12.71 -4.24 6.96
CA GLU A 92 14.01 -4.30 7.64
C GLU A 92 13.90 -3.98 9.13
N GLN A 93 12.93 -3.15 9.51
CA GLN A 93 12.57 -2.86 10.90
C GLN A 93 11.73 -3.97 11.57
N GLY A 94 11.42 -5.05 10.85
CA GLY A 94 10.62 -6.18 11.36
C GLY A 94 9.15 -5.83 11.60
N LYS A 95 8.60 -4.83 10.92
CA LYS A 95 7.22 -4.36 11.13
C LYS A 95 6.17 -5.30 10.54
N PHE A 96 6.52 -6.10 9.55
CA PHE A 96 5.63 -7.09 8.95
C PHE A 96 6.38 -8.34 8.46
N ASP A 97 5.66 -9.45 8.32
CA ASP A 97 6.19 -10.76 7.94
C ASP A 97 5.81 -11.18 6.51
N GLY A 98 4.79 -10.55 5.93
CA GLY A 98 4.34 -10.76 4.54
C GLY A 98 3.49 -9.59 4.05
N ILE A 99 3.29 -9.49 2.74
CA ILE A 99 2.57 -8.39 2.12
C ILE A 99 1.50 -8.89 1.14
N VAL A 100 0.34 -8.23 1.15
CA VAL A 100 -0.76 -8.47 0.23
C VAL A 100 -1.31 -7.14 -0.28
N GLY A 101 -1.77 -7.12 -1.53
CA GLY A 101 -2.45 -5.96 -2.09
C GLY A 101 -3.40 -6.35 -3.22
N MET A 102 -4.29 -5.43 -3.57
CA MET A 102 -5.27 -5.63 -4.63
C MET A 102 -5.38 -4.38 -5.50
N GLY A 103 -5.52 -4.57 -6.81
CA GLY A 103 -5.67 -3.43 -7.71
C GLY A 103 -5.99 -3.80 -9.15
N GLY A 104 -6.48 -2.81 -9.90
CA GLY A 104 -6.42 -2.85 -11.36
C GLY A 104 -5.04 -2.45 -11.88
N SER A 105 -4.88 -2.32 -13.20
CA SER A 105 -3.59 -2.01 -13.86
C SER A 105 -2.70 -1.00 -13.12
N GLY A 106 -3.22 0.19 -12.77
CA GLY A 106 -2.43 1.22 -12.10
C GLY A 106 -2.01 0.87 -10.67
N GLY A 107 -2.93 0.34 -9.86
CA GLY A 107 -2.63 -0.07 -8.49
C GLY A 107 -1.68 -1.27 -8.44
N SER A 108 -1.90 -2.25 -9.32
CA SER A 108 -1.04 -3.42 -9.48
C SER A 108 0.39 -3.05 -9.85
N ALA A 109 0.60 -2.06 -10.73
CA ALA A 109 1.94 -1.60 -11.07
C ALA A 109 2.73 -1.11 -9.83
N ILE A 110 2.11 -0.23 -9.04
CA ILE A 110 2.70 0.32 -7.80
C ILE A 110 2.92 -0.79 -6.77
N ILE A 111 1.90 -1.60 -6.51
CA ILE A 111 1.98 -2.69 -5.51
C ILE A 111 3.06 -3.69 -5.89
N ALA A 112 3.14 -4.09 -7.17
CA ALA A 112 4.17 -5.00 -7.65
C ALA A 112 5.57 -4.37 -7.52
N SER A 113 5.71 -3.07 -7.76
CA SER A 113 6.95 -2.33 -7.54
C SER A 113 7.38 -2.38 -6.07
N ALA A 114 6.44 -2.12 -5.16
CA ALA A 114 6.71 -2.19 -3.73
C ALA A 114 7.06 -3.61 -3.26
N MET A 115 6.36 -4.63 -3.75
CA MET A 115 6.64 -6.03 -3.44
C MET A 115 8.03 -6.48 -3.94
N ARG A 116 8.50 -5.98 -5.09
CA ARG A 116 9.81 -6.34 -5.64
C ARG A 116 10.99 -5.83 -4.83
N SER A 117 10.82 -4.83 -3.95
CA SER A 117 11.91 -4.37 -3.09
C SER A 117 12.26 -5.37 -1.96
N LEU A 118 11.35 -6.30 -1.68
CA LEU A 118 11.49 -7.28 -0.61
C LEU A 118 12.30 -8.52 -1.06
N PRO A 119 13.07 -9.14 -0.15
CA PRO A 119 13.85 -10.35 -0.46
C PRO A 119 13.01 -11.51 -1.02
N ILE A 120 13.66 -12.40 -1.77
CA ILE A 120 13.10 -13.70 -2.12
C ILE A 120 12.83 -14.49 -0.83
N GLY A 121 11.70 -15.20 -0.78
CA GLY A 121 11.23 -15.94 0.39
C GLY A 121 10.19 -15.21 1.24
N VAL A 122 10.14 -13.87 1.20
CA VAL A 122 9.03 -13.12 1.81
C VAL A 122 7.72 -13.46 1.08
N PRO A 123 6.63 -13.83 1.77
CA PRO A 123 5.32 -14.03 1.15
C PRO A 123 4.78 -12.72 0.56
N LYS A 124 4.39 -12.74 -0.73
CA LYS A 124 3.86 -11.58 -1.47
C LYS A 124 2.68 -12.05 -2.33
N VAL A 125 1.52 -11.43 -2.17
CA VAL A 125 0.31 -11.78 -2.95
C VAL A 125 -0.30 -10.52 -3.53
N LEU A 126 -0.52 -10.50 -4.85
CA LEU A 126 -1.21 -9.43 -5.54
C LEU A 126 -2.44 -9.99 -6.24
N VAL A 127 -3.63 -9.54 -5.84
CA VAL A 127 -4.85 -9.77 -6.61
C VAL A 127 -4.95 -8.69 -7.67
N SER A 128 -4.76 -9.07 -8.93
CA SER A 128 -4.83 -8.15 -10.07
C SER A 128 -5.93 -8.54 -11.04
N THR A 129 -6.48 -7.54 -11.73
CA THR A 129 -7.36 -7.75 -12.89
C THR A 129 -6.57 -7.97 -14.18
N VAL A 130 -5.23 -7.92 -14.15
CA VAL A 130 -4.34 -8.04 -15.32
C VAL A 130 -3.13 -8.91 -15.05
#